data_AF-A0A7J6BSZ4-F1
#
_entry.id   AF-A0A7J6BSZ4-F1
#
_cell.length_a   1.000
_cell.length_b   1.000
_cell.length_c   1.000
_cell.angle_alpha   90.00
_cell.angle_beta   90.00
_cell.angle_gamma   90.00
#
_symmetry.space_group_name_H-M   'P 1'
#
loop_
_entity.id
_entity.type
_entity.pdbx_description
1 polymer ?
#
loop_
_entity_poly.entity_id
_entity_poly.type
_entity_poly.pdbx_seq_one_letter_code
_entity_poly.pdbx_strand_id
1 'polypeptide(L)'
;MKPEEIMTEIARSVYISSPGPHAFLIVFPVNMRFTEHEQQIPQIIEMMFGEGVLKYSFILFTHGDLLEDKSVEKLIEQNSRLRDLVQKCGGRYHVYNNKDLNNREQVNDLLQKIDSMIEQNGGGHYSNQMYEDAQRFRREEEEQRQRDEEQRKQQEQKQIQEEVERVKKETEKRLRAECEAKRSERERLGAEKNRQDQEKGAGGILTKGALVGAGVGAGVGAGGALVAFLYNKFS
;
A
#
# COMPACT_ATOMS: atom_id res chain seq x y z
N MET A 1 -3.32 -19.25 -25.18
CA MET A 1 -2.51 -19.24 -23.95
C MET A 1 -1.95 -20.64 -23.77
N LYS A 2 -0.67 -20.79 -23.47
CA LYS A 2 -0.07 -22.11 -23.21
C LYS A 2 -0.50 -22.60 -21.82
N PRO A 3 -0.59 -23.91 -21.56
CA PRO A 3 -0.95 -24.43 -20.23
C PRO A 3 -0.08 -23.86 -19.09
N GLU A 4 1.21 -23.65 -19.35
CA GLU A 4 2.17 -23.08 -18.40
C GLU A 4 1.84 -21.63 -18.01
N GLU A 5 1.42 -20.81 -18.98
CA GLU A 5 1.01 -19.42 -18.75
C GLU A 5 -0.26 -19.37 -17.89
N ILE A 6 -1.21 -20.29 -18.13
CA ILE A 6 -2.43 -20.40 -17.32
C ILE A 6 -2.07 -20.74 -15.87
N MET A 7 -1.25 -21.77 -15.64
CA MET A 7 -0.86 -22.16 -14.29
C MET A 7 -0.11 -21.05 -13.54
N THR A 8 0.69 -20.26 -14.26
CA THR A 8 1.39 -19.09 -13.70
C THR A 8 0.41 -18.01 -13.24
N GLU A 9 -0.58 -17.68 -14.06
CA GLU A 9 -1.60 -16.69 -13.69
C GLU A 9 -2.51 -17.20 -12.57
N ILE A 10 -2.82 -18.51 -12.52
CA ILE A 10 -3.53 -19.11 -11.38
C ILE A 10 -2.70 -18.98 -10.10
N ALA A 11 -1.43 -19.37 -10.11
CA ALA A 11 -0.56 -19.25 -8.94
C ALA A 11 -0.43 -17.79 -8.47
N ARG A 12 -0.28 -16.86 -9.41
CA ARG A 12 -0.29 -15.43 -9.13
C ARG A 12 -1.60 -14.97 -8.50
N SER A 13 -2.75 -15.42 -9.04
CA SER A 13 -4.06 -15.06 -8.50
C SER A 13 -4.20 -15.52 -7.06
N VAL A 14 -3.81 -16.77 -6.74
CA VAL A 14 -3.84 -17.35 -5.38
C VAL A 14 -2.92 -16.59 -4.44
N TYR A 15 -1.72 -16.23 -4.90
CA TYR A 15 -0.80 -15.40 -4.12
C TYR A 15 -1.39 -14.03 -3.83
N ILE A 16 -2.01 -13.34 -4.79
CA ILE A 16 -2.56 -11.99 -4.55
C ILE A 16 -3.80 -12.05 -3.66
N SER A 17 -4.67 -13.04 -3.84
CA SER A 17 -5.96 -13.11 -3.16
C SER A 17 -5.98 -13.90 -1.85
N SER A 18 -4.86 -14.48 -1.37
CA SER A 18 -4.87 -15.12 -0.04
C SER A 18 -5.22 -14.10 1.08
N PRO A 19 -5.75 -14.51 2.25
CA PRO A 19 -5.99 -15.90 2.68
C PRO A 19 -7.07 -16.62 1.86
N GLY A 20 -7.83 -15.86 1.06
CA GLY A 20 -8.54 -16.36 -0.11
C GLY A 20 -9.67 -15.40 -0.50
N PRO A 21 -10.27 -15.60 -1.68
CA PRO A 21 -11.35 -14.74 -2.15
C PRO A 21 -12.67 -15.02 -1.43
N HIS A 22 -13.46 -13.96 -1.23
CA HIS A 22 -14.81 -14.08 -0.65
C HIS A 22 -15.85 -14.57 -1.67
N ALA A 23 -15.61 -14.30 -2.95
CA ALA A 23 -16.48 -14.72 -4.04
C ALA A 23 -15.70 -14.94 -5.33
N PHE A 24 -16.14 -15.91 -6.11
CA PHE A 24 -15.71 -16.13 -7.49
C PHE A 24 -16.83 -15.72 -8.44
N LEU A 25 -16.53 -14.92 -9.45
CA LEU A 25 -17.52 -14.50 -10.45
C LEU A 25 -17.27 -15.25 -11.76
N ILE A 26 -18.22 -16.08 -12.17
CA ILE A 26 -18.19 -16.79 -13.45
C ILE A 26 -19.03 -16.00 -14.44
N VAL A 27 -18.37 -15.37 -15.41
CA VAL A 27 -19.00 -14.35 -16.25
C VAL A 27 -19.45 -14.90 -17.59
N PHE A 28 -20.71 -14.65 -17.97
CA PHE A 28 -21.27 -14.99 -19.27
C PHE A 28 -22.03 -13.82 -19.88
N PRO A 29 -21.83 -13.46 -21.15
CA PRO A 29 -22.75 -12.57 -21.86
C PRO A 29 -24.16 -13.18 -21.94
N VAL A 30 -25.22 -12.39 -21.75
CA VAL A 30 -26.62 -12.88 -21.87
C VAL A 30 -26.96 -13.41 -23.26
N ASN A 31 -26.26 -12.94 -24.30
CA ASN A 31 -26.43 -13.36 -25.68
C ASN A 31 -25.54 -14.57 -26.05
N MET A 32 -24.78 -15.12 -25.11
CA MET A 32 -23.92 -16.26 -25.36
C MET A 32 -24.75 -17.54 -25.54
N ARG A 33 -24.40 -18.33 -26.56
CA ARG A 33 -24.94 -19.68 -26.69
C ARG A 33 -24.16 -20.61 -25.77
N PHE A 34 -24.83 -21.18 -24.79
CA PHE A 34 -24.22 -22.17 -23.89
C PHE A 34 -24.23 -23.55 -24.58
N THR A 35 -23.04 -24.03 -24.95
CA THR A 35 -22.81 -25.26 -25.70
C THR A 35 -22.28 -26.39 -24.81
N GLU A 36 -21.81 -27.48 -25.41
CA GLU A 36 -21.24 -28.61 -24.67
C GLU A 36 -19.92 -28.27 -23.98
N HIS A 37 -19.14 -27.37 -24.58
CA HIS A 37 -17.85 -26.94 -24.04
C HIS A 37 -18.03 -26.26 -22.69
N GLU A 38 -19.04 -25.43 -22.54
CA GLU A 38 -19.31 -24.71 -21.30
C GLU A 38 -19.77 -25.63 -20.16
N GLN A 39 -20.23 -26.84 -20.46
CA GLN A 39 -20.60 -27.81 -19.43
C GLN A 39 -19.39 -28.29 -18.62
N GLN A 40 -18.17 -28.12 -19.15
CA GLN A 40 -16.91 -28.48 -18.47
C GLN A 40 -16.40 -27.37 -17.55
N ILE A 41 -16.95 -26.15 -17.63
CA ILE A 41 -16.50 -25.00 -16.83
C ILE A 41 -16.47 -25.29 -15.32
N PRO A 42 -17.51 -25.88 -14.69
CA PRO A 42 -17.46 -26.20 -13.27
C PRO A 42 -16.24 -27.07 -12.91
N GLN A 43 -15.97 -28.11 -13.70
CA GLN A 43 -14.88 -29.05 -13.45
C GLN A 43 -13.52 -28.40 -13.67
N ILE A 44 -13.40 -27.52 -14.68
CA ILE A 44 -12.17 -26.76 -14.92
C ILE A 44 -11.87 -25.84 -13.74
N ILE A 45 -12.89 -25.15 -13.20
CA ILE A 45 -12.72 -24.24 -12.05
C ILE A 45 -12.33 -25.04 -10.80
N GLU A 46 -12.98 -26.16 -10.52
CA GLU A 46 -12.62 -27.05 -9.40
C GLU A 46 -11.21 -27.64 -9.55
N MET A 47 -10.80 -27.97 -10.78
CA MET A 47 -9.44 -28.44 -11.05
C MET A 47 -8.38 -27.36 -10.81
N MET A 48 -8.70 -26.09 -11.11
CA MET A 48 -7.77 -24.96 -10.96
C MET A 48 -7.68 -24.44 -9.52
N PHE A 49 -8.82 -24.35 -8.83
CA PHE A 49 -8.93 -23.69 -7.53
C PHE A 49 -9.27 -24.64 -6.39
N GLY A 50 -9.49 -25.92 -6.65
CA GLY A 50 -9.84 -26.92 -5.66
C GLY A 50 -11.34 -27.13 -5.50
N GLU A 51 -11.69 -28.24 -4.85
CA GLU A 51 -13.08 -28.59 -4.55
C GLU A 51 -13.74 -27.54 -3.64
N GLY A 52 -15.06 -27.41 -3.77
CA GLY A 52 -15.86 -26.50 -2.95
C GLY A 52 -15.83 -25.04 -3.39
N VAL A 53 -14.98 -24.67 -4.36
CA VAL A 53 -14.92 -23.31 -4.92
C VAL A 53 -16.29 -22.82 -5.41
N LEU A 54 -17.10 -23.71 -6.00
CA LEU A 54 -18.43 -23.37 -6.51
C LEU A 54 -19.42 -22.93 -5.42
N LYS A 55 -19.18 -23.28 -4.15
CA LYS A 55 -19.96 -22.79 -3.00
C LYS A 55 -19.77 -21.29 -2.77
N TYR A 56 -18.64 -20.75 -3.21
CA TYR A 56 -18.30 -19.34 -3.17
C TYR A 56 -18.43 -18.68 -4.55
N SER A 57 -19.00 -19.36 -5.54
CA SER A 57 -19.17 -18.83 -6.90
C SER A 57 -20.55 -18.23 -7.15
N PHE A 58 -20.57 -17.19 -7.99
CA PHE A 58 -21.73 -16.51 -8.54
C PHE A 58 -21.68 -16.52 -10.07
N ILE A 59 -22.80 -16.81 -10.72
CA ILE A 59 -22.91 -16.62 -12.17
C ILE A 59 -23.25 -15.14 -12.46
N LEU A 60 -22.38 -14.44 -13.18
CA LEU A 60 -22.58 -13.05 -13.56
C LEU A 60 -22.93 -12.96 -15.05
N PHE A 61 -24.17 -12.62 -15.35
CA PHE A 61 -24.61 -12.37 -16.71
C PHE A 61 -24.31 -10.93 -17.11
N THR A 62 -23.46 -10.71 -18.11
CA THR A 62 -23.14 -9.37 -18.63
C THR A 62 -23.96 -9.02 -19.86
N HIS A 63 -23.92 -7.75 -20.26
CA HIS A 63 -24.73 -7.22 -21.36
C HIS A 63 -26.23 -7.31 -21.07
N GLY A 64 -26.64 -7.05 -19.82
CA GLY A 64 -28.05 -7.03 -19.43
C GLY A 64 -28.93 -6.12 -20.29
N ASP A 65 -28.35 -5.13 -20.97
CA ASP A 65 -29.04 -4.29 -21.96
C ASP A 65 -29.59 -5.06 -23.16
N LEU A 66 -29.04 -6.24 -23.46
CA LEU A 66 -29.46 -7.09 -24.58
C LEU A 66 -30.59 -8.05 -24.22
N LEU A 67 -31.08 -8.03 -22.97
CA LEU A 67 -32.14 -8.94 -22.54
C LEU A 67 -33.51 -8.65 -23.16
N GLU A 68 -33.73 -7.48 -23.78
CA GLU A 68 -35.03 -7.09 -24.39
C GLU A 68 -36.24 -7.53 -23.51
N ASP A 69 -37.21 -8.25 -24.07
CA ASP A 69 -38.39 -8.79 -23.36
C ASP A 69 -38.14 -10.16 -22.70
N LYS A 70 -36.90 -10.67 -22.71
CA LYS A 70 -36.55 -11.97 -22.14
C LYS A 70 -35.91 -11.77 -20.78
N SER A 71 -36.40 -12.50 -19.78
CA SER A 71 -35.74 -12.55 -18.48
C SER A 71 -34.57 -13.54 -18.50
N VAL A 72 -33.58 -13.33 -17.63
CA VAL A 72 -32.45 -14.26 -17.51
C VAL A 72 -32.91 -15.62 -16.99
N GLU A 73 -33.97 -15.64 -16.18
CA GLU A 73 -34.63 -16.84 -15.67
C GLU A 73 -35.09 -17.72 -16.83
N LYS A 74 -35.67 -17.13 -17.87
CA LYS A 74 -36.10 -17.85 -19.06
C LYS A 74 -34.90 -18.45 -19.82
N LEU A 75 -33.77 -17.74 -19.89
CA LEU A 75 -32.54 -18.26 -20.50
C LEU A 75 -32.01 -19.48 -19.72
N ILE A 76 -32.03 -19.40 -18.39
CA ILE A 76 -31.63 -20.50 -17.50
C ILE A 76 -32.57 -21.70 -17.68
N GLU A 77 -33.89 -21.49 -17.67
CA GLU A 77 -34.89 -22.55 -17.82
C GLU A 77 -34.81 -23.28 -19.17
N GLN A 78 -34.55 -22.53 -20.25
CA GLN A 78 -34.48 -23.08 -21.61
C GLN A 78 -33.22 -23.88 -21.89
N ASN A 79 -32.16 -23.72 -21.09
CA ASN A 79 -30.90 -24.42 -21.28
C ASN A 79 -30.55 -25.26 -20.05
N SER A 80 -30.77 -26.57 -20.15
CA SER A 80 -30.51 -27.51 -19.05
C SER A 80 -29.07 -27.43 -18.54
N ARG A 81 -28.09 -27.25 -19.41
CA ARG A 81 -26.66 -27.18 -19.03
C ARG A 81 -26.36 -25.91 -18.22
N LEU A 82 -26.93 -24.77 -18.63
CA LEU A 82 -26.81 -23.52 -17.89
C LEU A 82 -27.51 -23.62 -16.53
N ARG A 83 -28.71 -24.20 -16.50
CA ARG A 83 -29.44 -24.47 -15.26
C ARG A 83 -28.62 -25.34 -14.29
N ASP A 84 -27.99 -26.40 -14.79
CA ASP A 84 -27.15 -27.28 -13.98
C ASP A 84 -25.94 -26.52 -13.40
N LEU A 85 -25.30 -25.65 -14.19
CA LEU A 85 -24.21 -24.79 -13.71
C LEU A 85 -24.67 -23.82 -12.62
N VAL A 86 -25.80 -23.15 -12.82
CA VAL A 86 -26.40 -22.24 -11.83
C VAL A 86 -26.74 -23.00 -10.54
N GLN A 87 -27.28 -24.21 -10.64
CA GLN A 87 -27.57 -25.07 -9.49
C GLN A 87 -26.32 -25.52 -8.75
N LYS A 88 -25.22 -25.87 -9.44
CA LYS A 88 -23.93 -26.14 -8.79
C LYS A 88 -23.39 -24.93 -8.02
N CYS A 89 -23.71 -23.73 -8.48
CA CYS A 89 -23.48 -22.48 -7.76
C CYS A 89 -24.62 -22.13 -6.80
N GLY A 90 -25.39 -23.10 -6.29
CA GLY A 90 -26.45 -22.88 -5.30
C GLY A 90 -27.60 -21.98 -5.75
N GLY A 91 -27.86 -21.88 -7.06
CA GLY A 91 -28.88 -21.00 -7.62
C GLY A 91 -28.46 -19.53 -7.73
N ARG A 92 -27.18 -19.21 -7.48
CA ARG A 92 -26.67 -17.84 -7.40
C ARG A 92 -26.36 -17.26 -8.77
N TYR A 93 -27.09 -16.22 -9.16
CA TYR A 93 -26.77 -15.41 -10.34
C TYR A 93 -27.12 -13.93 -10.18
N HIS A 94 -26.53 -13.10 -11.03
CA HIS A 94 -26.80 -11.67 -11.13
C HIS A 94 -26.68 -11.20 -12.58
N VAL A 95 -27.46 -10.20 -12.98
CA VAL A 95 -27.41 -9.58 -14.31
C VAL A 95 -26.80 -8.20 -14.18
N TYR A 96 -25.76 -7.92 -14.97
CA TYR A 96 -25.01 -6.69 -14.93
C TYR A 96 -25.02 -5.99 -16.30
N ASN A 97 -25.30 -4.70 -16.31
CA ASN A 97 -25.29 -3.89 -17.51
C ASN A 97 -24.02 -3.02 -17.55
N ASN A 98 -23.02 -3.48 -18.30
CA ASN A 98 -21.74 -2.78 -18.46
C ASN A 98 -21.86 -1.39 -19.13
N LYS A 99 -22.98 -1.07 -19.79
CA LYS A 99 -23.19 0.26 -20.39
C LYS A 99 -23.77 1.26 -19.41
N ASP A 100 -24.37 0.80 -18.33
CA ASP A 100 -25.01 1.66 -17.33
C ASP A 100 -24.00 2.06 -16.24
N LEU A 101 -23.04 2.91 -16.62
CA LEU A 101 -21.90 3.26 -15.78
C LEU A 101 -22.26 4.06 -14.52
N ASN A 102 -23.44 4.69 -14.49
CA ASN A 102 -23.88 5.52 -13.38
C ASN A 102 -24.79 4.78 -12.40
N ASN A 103 -25.26 3.58 -12.76
CA ASN A 103 -26.11 2.78 -11.91
C ASN A 103 -25.26 2.05 -10.87
N ARG A 104 -25.16 2.66 -9.70
CA ARG A 104 -24.52 2.05 -8.53
C ARG A 104 -25.39 1.02 -7.84
N GLU A 105 -26.70 1.02 -8.09
CA GLU A 105 -27.65 0.06 -7.50
C GLU A 105 -27.32 -1.36 -7.95
N GLN A 106 -27.02 -1.59 -9.23
CA GLN A 106 -26.63 -2.92 -9.72
C GLN A 106 -25.41 -3.49 -8.99
N VAL A 107 -24.44 -2.63 -8.64
CA VAL A 107 -23.23 -3.02 -7.90
C VAL A 107 -23.61 -3.33 -6.46
N ASN A 108 -24.41 -2.49 -5.82
CA ASN A 108 -24.86 -2.70 -4.44
C ASN A 108 -25.67 -4.00 -4.31
N ASP A 109 -26.56 -4.28 -5.26
CA ASP A 109 -27.36 -5.51 -5.30
C ASP A 109 -26.48 -6.74 -5.46
N LEU A 110 -25.44 -6.68 -6.30
CA LEU A 110 -24.46 -7.75 -6.43
C LEU A 110 -23.70 -7.95 -5.11
N LEU A 111 -23.24 -6.88 -4.46
CA LEU A 111 -22.51 -6.96 -3.20
C LEU A 111 -23.38 -7.53 -2.07
N GLN A 112 -24.64 -7.12 -1.96
CA GLN A 112 -25.58 -7.68 -0.97
C GLN A 112 -25.82 -9.18 -1.17
N LYS A 113 -25.94 -9.61 -2.42
CA LYS A 113 -26.04 -11.04 -2.78
C LYS A 113 -24.78 -11.81 -2.41
N ILE A 114 -23.60 -11.21 -2.59
CA ILE A 114 -22.32 -11.79 -2.19
C ILE A 114 -22.21 -11.86 -0.65
N ASP A 115 -22.54 -10.79 0.07
CA ASP A 115 -22.53 -10.78 1.54
C ASP A 115 -23.46 -11.86 2.10
N SER A 116 -24.66 -12.02 1.54
CA SER A 116 -25.60 -13.10 1.90
C SER A 116 -25.01 -14.49 1.67
N MET A 117 -24.27 -14.69 0.57
CA MET A 117 -23.59 -15.96 0.29
C MET A 117 -22.46 -16.22 1.29
N ILE A 118 -21.69 -15.19 1.65
CA ILE A 118 -20.61 -15.30 2.65
C ILE A 118 -21.19 -15.71 4.00
N GLU A 119 -22.29 -15.09 4.44
CA GLU A 119 -23.00 -15.45 5.67
C GLU A 119 -23.47 -16.92 5.64
N GLN A 120 -24.07 -17.37 4.53
CA GLN A 120 -24.49 -18.76 4.34
C GLN A 120 -23.30 -19.75 4.38
N ASN A 121 -22.12 -19.30 3.97
CA ASN A 121 -20.88 -20.09 4.00
C ASN A 121 -20.14 -19.99 5.35
N GLY A 122 -20.75 -19.41 6.39
CA GLY A 122 -20.17 -19.32 7.73
C GLY A 122 -19.34 -18.05 7.98
N GLY A 123 -19.49 -17.02 7.13
CA GLY A 123 -18.89 -15.70 7.31
C GLY A 123 -17.44 -15.56 6.83
N GLY A 124 -16.84 -16.63 6.30
CA GLY A 124 -15.44 -16.67 5.88
C GLY A 124 -15.22 -16.46 4.38
N HIS A 125 -13.95 -16.42 3.99
CA HIS A 125 -13.50 -16.52 2.61
C HIS A 125 -13.29 -17.98 2.20
N TYR A 126 -13.26 -18.26 0.90
CA TYR A 126 -12.82 -19.56 0.40
C TYR A 126 -11.34 -19.75 0.71
N SER A 127 -10.95 -20.89 1.27
CA SER A 127 -9.56 -21.25 1.49
C SER A 127 -9.34 -22.74 1.22
N ASN A 128 -8.12 -23.08 0.86
CA ASN A 128 -7.61 -24.44 0.70
C ASN A 128 -6.08 -24.43 0.92
N GLN A 129 -5.43 -25.58 0.74
CA GLN A 129 -3.98 -25.69 0.94
C GLN A 129 -3.17 -24.69 0.08
N MET A 130 -3.54 -24.44 -1.17
CA MET A 130 -2.84 -23.48 -2.04
C MET A 130 -2.88 -22.07 -1.46
N TYR A 131 -4.03 -21.66 -0.92
CA TYR A 131 -4.20 -20.36 -0.28
C TYR A 131 -3.47 -20.26 1.07
N GLU A 132 -3.47 -21.33 1.87
CA GLU A 132 -2.74 -21.40 3.13
C GLU A 132 -1.23 -21.28 2.93
N ASP A 133 -0.69 -22.00 1.94
CA ASP A 133 0.73 -21.95 1.58
C ASP A 133 1.11 -20.57 1.04
N ALA A 134 0.28 -19.97 0.17
CA ALA A 134 0.50 -18.62 -0.32
C ALA A 134 0.43 -17.56 0.79
N GLN A 135 -0.47 -17.72 1.77
CA GLN A 135 -0.55 -16.83 2.94
C GLN A 135 0.70 -16.97 3.82
N ARG A 136 1.20 -18.19 4.03
CA ARG A 136 2.45 -18.44 4.77
C ARG A 136 3.63 -17.75 4.08
N PHE A 137 3.80 -17.97 2.77
CA PHE A 137 4.89 -17.39 2.00
C PHE A 137 4.85 -15.85 2.03
N ARG A 138 3.67 -15.22 1.91
CA ARG A 138 3.54 -13.76 2.04
C ARG A 138 3.90 -13.23 3.41
N ARG A 139 3.51 -13.93 4.47
CA ARG A 139 3.89 -13.55 5.84
C ARG A 139 5.42 -13.60 6.01
N GLU A 140 6.05 -14.67 5.55
CA GLU A 140 7.51 -14.82 5.61
C GLU A 140 8.25 -13.72 4.82
N GLU A 141 7.78 -13.37 3.61
CA GLU A 141 8.33 -12.25 2.83
C GLU A 141 8.16 -10.90 3.54
N GLU A 142 6.98 -10.64 4.12
CA GLU A 142 6.71 -9.39 4.81
C GLU A 142 7.57 -9.25 6.08
N GLU A 143 7.67 -10.31 6.87
CA GLU A 143 8.56 -10.36 8.04
C GLU A 143 10.02 -10.15 7.65
N GLN A 144 10.48 -10.75 6.54
CA GLN A 144 11.84 -10.54 6.06
C GLN A 144 12.07 -9.09 5.65
N ARG A 145 11.13 -8.48 4.92
CA ARG A 145 11.21 -7.06 4.54
C ARG A 145 11.26 -6.15 5.76
N GLN A 146 10.45 -6.44 6.79
CA GLN A 146 10.47 -5.68 8.04
C GLN A 146 11.82 -5.81 8.76
N ARG A 147 12.39 -7.02 8.83
CA ARG A 147 13.73 -7.25 9.40
C ARG A 147 14.81 -6.48 8.63
N ASP A 148 14.78 -6.52 7.31
CA ASP A 148 15.76 -5.83 6.46
C ASP A 148 15.63 -4.30 6.59
N GLU A 149 14.41 -3.77 6.67
CA GLU A 149 14.16 -2.35 6.89
C GLU A 149 14.62 -1.90 8.28
N GLU A 150 14.37 -2.71 9.31
CA GLU A 150 14.83 -2.42 10.66
C GLU A 150 16.36 -2.41 10.75
N GLN A 151 17.03 -3.40 10.15
CA GLN A 151 18.51 -3.43 10.10
C GLN A 151 19.07 -2.20 9.40
N ARG A 152 18.48 -1.77 8.28
CA ARG A 152 18.86 -0.54 7.57
C ARG A 152 18.70 0.69 8.46
N LYS A 153 17.55 0.85 9.12
CA LYS A 153 17.30 1.96 10.06
C LYS A 153 18.30 1.97 11.22
N GLN A 154 18.61 0.82 11.79
CA GLN A 154 19.60 0.71 12.86
C GLN A 154 21.00 1.08 12.38
N GLN A 155 21.39 0.66 11.17
CA GLN A 155 22.68 1.00 10.58
C GLN A 155 22.79 2.52 10.29
N GLU A 156 21.74 3.11 9.70
CA GLU A 156 21.66 4.55 9.45
C GLU A 156 21.72 5.34 10.78
N GLN A 157 20.99 4.92 11.82
CA GLN A 157 21.06 5.55 13.14
C GLN A 157 22.46 5.47 13.76
N LYS A 158 23.15 4.33 13.64
CA LYS A 158 24.53 4.19 14.12
C LYS A 158 25.48 5.15 13.39
N GLN A 159 25.37 5.24 12.06
CA GLN A 159 26.19 6.16 11.27
C GLN A 159 25.93 7.63 11.64
N ILE A 160 24.66 8.02 11.80
CA ILE A 160 24.29 9.37 12.24
C ILE A 160 24.84 9.64 13.64
N GLN A 161 24.72 8.67 14.56
CA GLN A 161 25.22 8.82 15.93
C GLN A 161 26.74 9.00 15.97
N GLU A 162 27.48 8.20 15.21
CA GLU A 162 28.94 8.31 15.06
C GLU A 162 29.34 9.68 14.47
N GLU A 163 28.63 10.14 13.46
CA GLU A 163 28.87 11.44 12.82
C GLU A 163 28.57 12.61 13.76
N VAL A 164 27.44 12.56 14.49
CA VAL A 164 27.08 13.55 15.51
C VAL A 164 28.14 13.60 16.61
N GLU A 165 28.64 12.45 17.06
CA GLU A 165 29.69 12.42 18.07
C GLU A 165 31.03 12.99 17.55
N ARG A 166 31.38 12.69 16.29
CA ARG A 166 32.56 13.26 15.63
C ARG A 166 32.47 14.79 15.54
N VAL A 167 31.35 15.30 15.02
CA VAL A 167 31.09 16.75 14.90
C VAL A 167 31.09 17.42 16.27
N LYS A 168 30.50 16.79 17.29
CA LYS A 168 30.53 17.30 18.66
C LYS A 168 31.96 17.44 19.19
N LYS A 169 32.78 16.39 19.07
CA LYS A 169 34.19 16.42 19.50
C LYS A 169 35.00 17.49 18.75
N GLU A 170 34.77 17.65 17.46
CA GLU A 170 35.44 18.67 16.67
C GLU A 170 35.01 20.09 17.06
N THR A 171 33.71 20.30 17.28
CA THR A 171 33.14 21.60 17.69
C THR A 171 33.64 21.99 19.08
N GLU A 172 33.71 21.06 20.03
CA GLU A 172 34.29 21.29 21.35
C GLU A 172 35.77 21.71 21.28
N LYS A 173 36.57 21.06 20.42
CA LYS A 173 37.97 21.45 20.21
C LYS A 173 38.09 22.85 19.61
N ARG A 174 37.27 23.18 18.61
CA ARG A 174 37.23 24.52 17.99
C ARG A 174 36.83 25.60 18.99
N LEU A 175 35.79 25.35 19.79
CA LEU A 175 35.34 26.27 20.84
C LEU A 175 36.41 26.50 21.92
N ARG A 176 37.14 25.45 22.34
CA ARG A 176 38.26 25.58 23.28
C ARG A 176 39.38 26.44 22.72
N ALA A 177 39.81 26.17 21.49
CA ALA A 177 40.85 26.96 20.82
C ALA A 177 40.44 28.44 20.66
N GLU A 178 39.17 28.70 20.31
CA GLU A 178 38.65 30.07 20.19
C GLU A 178 38.61 30.79 21.55
N CYS A 179 38.17 30.11 22.62
CA CYS A 179 38.19 30.66 23.97
C CYS A 179 39.62 30.98 24.44
N GLU A 180 40.59 30.12 24.17
CA GLU A 180 42.01 30.34 24.50
C GLU A 180 42.60 31.52 23.71
N ALA A 181 42.28 31.63 22.42
CA ALA A 181 42.70 32.76 21.59
C ALA A 181 42.14 34.08 22.11
N LYS A 182 40.83 34.15 22.39
CA LYS A 182 40.17 35.35 22.96
C LYS A 182 40.71 35.71 24.34
N ARG A 183 41.05 34.71 25.16
CA ARG A 183 41.67 34.94 26.47
C ARG A 183 43.06 35.56 26.33
N SER A 184 43.90 34.98 25.46
CA SER A 184 45.25 35.50 25.17
C SER A 184 45.21 36.92 24.61
N GLU A 185 44.22 37.22 23.75
CA GLU A 185 43.99 38.56 23.20
C GLU A 185 43.58 39.56 24.29
N ARG A 186 42.65 39.19 25.19
CA ARG A 186 42.27 40.03 26.34
C ARG A 186 43.44 40.31 27.28
N GLU A 187 44.29 39.31 27.54
CA GLU A 187 45.49 39.48 28.37
C GLU A 187 46.49 40.44 27.72
N ARG A 188 46.70 40.34 26.39
CA ARG A 188 47.54 41.29 25.63
C ARG A 188 46.98 42.71 25.65
N LEU A 189 45.69 42.87 25.35
CA LEU A 189 45.02 44.18 25.38
C LEU A 189 45.06 44.79 26.79
N GLY A 190 44.91 43.97 27.84
CA GLY A 190 45.05 44.42 29.23
C GLY A 190 46.46 44.87 29.58
N ALA A 191 47.49 44.13 29.14
CA ALA A 191 48.88 44.51 29.33
C ALA A 191 49.25 45.81 28.58
N GLU A 192 48.75 45.97 27.35
CA GLU A 192 48.97 47.17 26.54
C GLU A 192 48.23 48.38 27.10
N LYS A 193 47.02 48.19 27.62
CA LYS A 193 46.28 49.25 28.33
C LYS A 193 46.98 49.66 29.62
N ASN A 194 47.50 48.73 30.42
CA ASN A 194 48.30 49.06 31.61
C ASN A 194 49.57 49.84 31.27
N ARG A 195 50.22 49.52 30.14
CA ARG A 195 51.39 50.25 29.64
C ARG A 195 51.01 51.66 29.18
N GLN A 196 49.90 51.80 28.47
CA GLN A 196 49.37 53.11 28.07
C GLN A 196 48.85 53.92 29.24
N ASP A 197 48.29 53.32 30.28
CA ASP A 197 47.82 54.01 31.49
C ASP A 197 49.02 54.45 32.37
N GLN A 198 50.14 53.72 32.36
CA GLN A 198 51.41 54.21 32.89
C GLN A 198 51.96 55.40 32.10
N GLU A 199 51.76 55.44 30.79
CA GLU A 199 52.19 56.55 29.92
C GLU A 199 51.21 57.75 29.95
N LYS A 200 49.91 57.52 30.14
CA LYS A 200 48.83 58.53 30.22
C LYS A 200 48.53 59.02 31.64
N GLY A 201 49.32 58.61 32.64
CA GLY A 201 49.52 59.38 33.87
C GLY A 201 49.99 60.83 33.62
N ALA A 202 50.30 61.19 32.37
CA ALA A 202 50.39 62.54 31.86
C ALA A 202 49.42 62.77 30.66
N GLY A 203 48.26 63.39 30.90
CA GLY A 203 47.46 64.09 29.87
C GLY A 203 46.19 63.39 29.33
N GLY A 204 45.04 64.10 29.31
CA GLY A 204 43.70 63.52 29.04
C GLY A 204 42.90 64.03 27.82
N ILE A 205 41.59 63.64 27.82
CA ILE A 205 40.35 64.13 27.15
C ILE A 205 39.83 63.51 25.79
N LEU A 206 38.56 63.06 25.86
CA LEU A 206 37.41 62.77 24.95
C LEU A 206 37.51 62.67 23.39
N THR A 207 36.72 61.75 22.79
CA THR A 207 35.47 62.02 22.00
C THR A 207 34.74 60.74 21.46
N LYS A 208 33.45 60.89 21.08
CA LYS A 208 32.40 59.89 20.73
C LYS A 208 32.48 59.32 19.28
N GLY A 209 31.83 58.17 19.02
CA GLY A 209 31.35 57.74 17.69
C GLY A 209 30.66 56.36 17.65
N ALA A 210 29.54 56.22 16.93
CA ALA A 210 28.68 55.03 16.81
C ALA A 210 28.51 54.59 15.34
N LEU A 211 28.19 53.30 15.06
CA LEU A 211 27.45 52.76 13.88
C LEU A 211 27.38 51.19 13.99
N VAL A 212 26.23 50.53 14.19
CA VAL A 212 25.16 50.02 13.28
C VAL A 212 25.56 48.88 12.30
N GLY A 213 24.83 47.75 12.33
CA GLY A 213 24.74 46.77 11.22
C GLY A 213 24.09 45.42 11.61
N ALA A 214 22.98 45.06 10.95
CA ALA A 214 22.08 43.92 11.20
C ALA A 214 22.17 42.79 10.13
N GLY A 215 21.56 41.61 10.38
CA GLY A 215 21.25 40.62 9.33
C GLY A 215 20.70 39.27 9.82
N VAL A 216 19.54 38.84 9.30
CA VAL A 216 18.62 37.74 9.74
C VAL A 216 18.26 36.80 8.55
N GLY A 217 17.89 35.53 8.84
CA GLY A 217 16.93 34.68 8.07
C GLY A 217 17.55 33.44 7.36
N ALA A 218 17.12 32.16 7.46
CA ALA A 218 15.85 31.41 7.58
C ALA A 218 15.20 30.96 6.24
N GLY A 219 14.87 29.67 6.07
CA GLY A 219 13.97 29.17 4.99
C GLY A 219 13.90 27.63 4.80
N VAL A 220 12.68 27.08 4.83
CA VAL A 220 12.23 25.67 4.79
C VAL A 220 11.49 25.37 3.47
N GLY A 221 11.38 24.12 3.01
CA GLY A 221 10.45 23.75 1.92
C GLY A 221 10.23 22.24 1.74
N ALA A 222 8.97 21.82 1.67
CA ALA A 222 8.45 20.44 1.76
C ALA A 222 7.73 19.97 0.48
N GLY A 223 7.38 18.67 0.43
CA GLY A 223 6.41 18.04 -0.48
C GLY A 223 6.99 16.76 -1.12
N GLY A 224 6.34 15.60 -1.18
CA GLY A 224 4.96 15.17 -0.98
C GLY A 224 4.71 14.01 -1.96
N ALA A 225 4.27 12.84 -1.45
CA ALA A 225 4.16 11.56 -2.19
C ALA A 225 2.80 11.36 -2.88
N LEU A 226 2.73 10.41 -3.82
CA LEU A 226 1.52 9.95 -4.54
C LEU A 226 1.26 8.44 -4.23
N VAL A 227 0.01 8.02 -4.02
CA VAL A 227 -0.43 6.64 -3.67
C VAL A 227 -1.51 6.12 -4.66
N ALA A 228 -1.55 4.81 -4.90
CA ALA A 228 -2.52 4.05 -5.75
C ALA A 228 -3.41 3.08 -4.93
N PHE A 229 -4.55 2.59 -5.47
CA PHE A 229 -5.57 1.77 -4.76
C PHE A 229 -5.79 0.35 -5.36
N LEU A 230 -5.86 -0.65 -4.47
CA LEU A 230 -6.42 -2.00 -4.66
C LEU A 230 -7.52 -2.20 -3.61
N TYR A 231 -8.67 -2.80 -3.97
CA TYR A 231 -9.75 -3.04 -3.01
C TYR A 231 -9.54 -4.37 -2.29
N ASN A 232 -9.16 -4.29 -1.01
CA ASN A 232 -9.10 -5.41 -0.09
C ASN A 232 -9.98 -5.05 1.12
N LYS A 233 -11.03 -5.82 1.39
CA LYS A 233 -11.84 -5.65 2.61
C LYS A 233 -11.04 -6.29 3.74
N PHE A 234 -10.29 -5.50 4.50
CA PHE A 234 -9.67 -5.94 5.75
C PHE A 234 -10.79 -6.13 6.79
N SER A 235 -10.85 -7.33 7.38
CA SER A 235 -11.57 -7.59 8.63
C SER A 235 -10.87 -6.95 9.81
#